data_AF-A0A7C5AYQ5-F1
#
_entry.id   AF-A0A7C5AYQ5-F1
#
_cell.length_a   1.000
_cell.length_b   1.000
_cell.length_c   1.000
_cell.angle_alpha   90.00
_cell.angle_beta   90.00
_cell.angle_gamma   90.00
#
_symmetry.space_group_name_H-M   'P 1'
#
loop_
_entity.id
_entity.type
_entity.pdbx_description
1 polymer ?
#
loop_
_entity_poly.entity_id
_entity_poly.type
_entity_poly.pdbx_seq_one_letter_code
_entity_poly.pdbx_strand_id
1 'polypeptide(L)'
;MTHDELEAAVPLYAVGALERAERQALEAHLLSGCLPCRTTLKGYQSVAVTLPFGLTITPPPRTLKGKIMSSRVSPPATESDTQPPSKPSLEPGEWMNHLFPPTSPPATSFGWALGMVIFVVLIVLVFFGWNSSTQKTEDMEKLAQLQSHAQETASKLVTLQQQLSERAELLAQTREELQRRMAELAEIKDQLIQREAEVEELKAQLAQGSGRSTHIP
;
A
#
# COMPACT_ATOMS: atom_id res chain seq x y z
N MET A 1 5.47 -7.97 12.67
CA MET A 1 5.29 -6.55 12.31
C MET A 1 4.34 -6.47 11.15
N THR A 2 3.38 -5.56 11.26
CA THR A 2 2.41 -5.30 10.20
C THR A 2 3.05 -4.42 9.12
N HIS A 3 2.40 -4.35 7.95
CA HIS A 3 2.81 -3.46 6.87
C HIS A 3 2.86 -1.98 7.33
N ASP A 4 1.82 -1.54 8.04
CA ASP A 4 1.62 -0.16 8.48
C ASP A 4 2.73 0.32 9.44
N GLU A 5 3.21 -0.56 10.33
CA GLU A 5 4.32 -0.24 11.23
C GLU A 5 5.64 -0.05 10.49
N LEU A 6 5.84 -0.76 9.38
CA LEU A 6 7.08 -0.78 8.62
C LEU A 6 7.10 0.23 7.48
N GLU A 7 5.96 0.78 7.06
CA GLU A 7 5.85 1.76 5.99
C GLU A 7 6.72 3.00 6.28
N ALA A 8 6.67 3.49 7.52
CA ALA A 8 7.47 4.64 7.97
C ALA A 8 8.99 4.37 7.97
N ALA A 9 9.41 3.10 8.04
CA ALA A 9 10.82 2.71 8.03
C ALA A 9 11.41 2.59 6.62
N VAL A 10 10.56 2.48 5.58
CA VAL A 10 11.02 2.29 4.18
C VAL A 10 11.90 3.44 3.66
N PRO A 11 11.57 4.73 3.86
CA PRO A 11 12.41 5.83 3.41
C PRO A 11 13.79 5.84 4.11
N LEU A 12 13.80 5.57 5.42
CA LEU A 12 15.01 5.51 6.25
C LEU A 12 15.92 4.36 5.82
N TYR A 13 15.33 3.22 5.45
CA TYR A 13 16.08 2.11 4.87
C TYR A 13 16.69 2.49 3.51
N ALA A 14 15.95 3.20 2.64
CA ALA A 14 16.44 3.59 1.32
C ALA A 14 17.67 4.52 1.37
N VAL A 15 17.74 5.41 2.37
CA VAL A 15 18.91 6.28 2.60
C VAL A 15 19.98 5.65 3.50
N GLY A 16 19.78 4.41 3.96
CA GLY A 16 20.72 3.68 4.82
C GLY A 16 20.79 4.17 6.27
N ALA A 17 19.82 4.98 6.72
CA ALA A 17 19.78 5.60 8.04
C ALA A 17 19.07 4.73 9.11
N LEU A 18 18.51 3.58 8.72
CA LEU A 18 17.78 2.70 9.64
C LEU A 18 18.73 1.91 10.56
N GLU A 19 18.34 1.77 11.84
CA GLU A 19 19.09 1.03 12.84
C GLU A 19 19.18 -0.48 12.51
N ARG A 20 20.17 -1.18 13.08
CA ARG A 20 20.42 -2.59 12.75
C ARG A 20 19.22 -3.50 13.05
N ALA A 21 18.53 -3.29 14.17
CA ALA A 21 17.39 -4.12 14.56
C ALA A 21 16.18 -3.91 13.64
N GLU A 22 15.84 -2.65 13.35
CA GLU A 22 14.74 -2.28 12.46
C GLU A 22 15.00 -2.71 11.02
N ARG A 23 16.26 -2.63 10.57
CA ARG A 23 16.69 -3.11 9.26
C ARG A 23 16.42 -4.60 9.09
N GLN A 24 16.79 -5.41 10.07
CA GLN A 24 16.56 -6.85 10.04
C GLN A 24 15.06 -7.18 9.97
N ALA A 25 14.23 -6.43 10.71
CA ALA A 25 12.79 -6.62 10.69
C ALA A 25 12.16 -6.26 9.33
N LEU A 26 12.60 -5.17 8.72
CA LEU A 26 12.16 -4.76 7.40
C LEU A 26 12.64 -5.74 6.31
N GLU A 27 13.89 -6.20 6.36
CA GLU A 27 14.42 -7.20 5.43
C GLU A 27 13.65 -8.53 5.52
N ALA A 28 13.33 -8.99 6.74
CA ALA A 28 12.48 -10.17 6.94
C ALA A 28 11.08 -9.98 6.31
N HIS A 29 10.49 -8.78 6.44
CA HIS A 29 9.20 -8.45 5.84
C HIS A 29 9.25 -8.33 4.30
N LEU A 30 10.37 -7.85 3.74
CA LEU A 30 10.58 -7.84 2.29
C LEU A 30 10.76 -9.27 1.75
N LEU A 31 11.44 -10.13 2.50
CA LEU A 31 11.60 -11.56 2.17
C LEU A 31 10.29 -12.33 2.27
N SER A 32 9.36 -11.93 3.13
CA SER A 32 8.01 -12.52 3.16
C SER A 32 7.14 -12.14 1.95
N GLY A 33 7.63 -11.27 1.06
CA GLY A 33 6.98 -11.01 -0.24
C GLY A 33 5.98 -9.86 -0.25
N CYS A 34 6.03 -8.93 0.70
CA CYS A 34 5.13 -7.77 0.72
C CYS A 34 5.34 -6.85 -0.50
N LEU A 35 4.41 -6.88 -1.46
CA LEU A 35 4.50 -6.12 -2.70
C LEU A 35 4.48 -4.59 -2.46
N PRO A 36 3.60 -4.02 -1.62
CA PRO A 36 3.57 -2.58 -1.34
C PRO A 36 4.88 -2.03 -0.76
N CYS A 37 5.53 -2.74 0.17
CA CYS A 37 6.83 -2.32 0.72
C CYS A 37 7.94 -2.36 -0.34
N ARG A 38 7.89 -3.33 -1.26
CA ARG A 38 8.91 -3.44 -2.33
C ARG A 38 8.76 -2.34 -3.39
N THR A 39 7.53 -1.98 -3.75
CA THR A 39 7.27 -0.92 -4.73
C THR A 39 7.64 0.46 -4.17
N THR A 40 7.22 0.75 -2.94
CA THR A 40 7.58 1.99 -2.23
C THR A 40 9.10 2.10 -2.03
N LEU A 41 9.77 1.02 -1.62
CA LEU A 41 11.22 0.99 -1.48
C LEU A 41 11.94 1.34 -2.79
N LYS A 42 11.50 0.79 -3.91
CA LYS A 42 12.09 1.10 -5.23
C LYS A 42 11.92 2.59 -5.58
N GLY A 43 10.79 3.18 -5.22
CA GLY A 43 10.52 4.62 -5.39
C GLY A 43 11.47 5.47 -4.55
N TYR A 44 11.66 5.15 -3.27
CA TYR A 44 12.60 5.89 -2.42
C TYR A 44 14.06 5.67 -2.82
N GLN A 45 14.43 4.47 -3.27
CA GLN A 45 15.79 4.18 -3.71
C GLN A 45 16.17 4.97 -4.97
N SER A 46 15.23 5.21 -5.89
CA SER A 46 15.51 6.03 -7.07
C SER A 46 15.79 7.49 -6.69
N VAL A 47 15.08 8.03 -5.70
CA VAL A 47 15.34 9.37 -5.14
C VAL A 47 16.63 9.39 -4.33
N ALA A 48 16.91 8.36 -3.53
CA ALA A 48 18.13 8.30 -2.73
C ALA A 48 19.41 8.35 -3.59
N VAL A 49 19.39 7.78 -4.79
CA VAL A 49 20.52 7.84 -5.74
C VAL A 49 20.73 9.24 -6.31
N THR A 50 19.72 10.11 -6.34
CA THR A 50 19.87 11.48 -6.85
C THR A 50 20.38 12.47 -5.81
N LEU A 51 20.16 12.19 -4.52
CA LEU A 51 20.56 13.08 -3.41
C LEU A 51 22.05 13.48 -3.44
N PRO A 52 23.03 12.57 -3.70
CA PRO A 52 24.44 12.94 -3.71
C PRO A 52 24.81 13.99 -4.76
N PHE A 53 24.04 14.11 -5.85
CA PHE A 53 24.30 15.10 -6.90
C PHE A 53 23.91 16.52 -6.49
N GLY A 54 23.10 16.68 -5.44
CA GLY A 54 22.79 17.98 -4.85
C GLY A 54 23.84 18.48 -3.86
N LEU A 55 24.85 17.67 -3.53
CA LEU A 55 25.90 18.02 -2.56
C LEU A 55 27.05 18.76 -3.21
N THR A 56 27.72 19.62 -2.44
CA THR A 56 28.96 20.25 -2.87
C THR A 56 30.06 19.21 -2.97
N ILE A 57 30.63 19.06 -4.17
CA ILE A 57 31.72 18.10 -4.41
C ILE A 57 32.98 18.60 -3.72
N THR A 58 33.44 17.86 -2.72
CA THR A 58 34.76 18.09 -2.11
C THR A 58 35.82 17.34 -2.94
N PRO A 59 36.85 18.02 -3.47
CA PRO A 59 37.83 17.38 -4.34
C PRO A 59 38.61 16.31 -3.55
N PRO A 60 38.70 15.07 -4.07
CA PRO A 60 39.44 14.02 -3.38
C PRO A 60 40.96 14.30 -3.42
N PRO A 61 41.72 13.86 -2.42
CA PRO A 61 43.18 13.91 -2.44
C PRO A 61 43.75 13.24 -3.69
N ARG A 62 44.76 13.86 -4.31
CA ARG A 62 45.37 13.37 -5.57
C ARG A 62 45.97 11.95 -5.46
N THR A 63 46.33 11.53 -4.26
CA THR A 63 46.88 10.20 -3.95
C THR A 63 45.82 9.10 -3.85
N LEU A 64 44.55 9.48 -3.67
CA LEU A 64 43.46 8.54 -3.33
C LEU A 64 43.12 7.64 -4.53
N LYS A 65 43.15 8.18 -5.75
CA LYS A 65 42.97 7.38 -6.98
C LYS A 65 44.05 6.30 -7.12
N GLY A 66 45.32 6.66 -6.90
CA GLY A 66 46.43 5.71 -6.94
C GLY A 66 46.29 4.61 -5.89
N LYS A 67 45.91 4.98 -4.66
CA LYS A 67 45.70 4.04 -3.54
C LYS A 67 44.53 3.08 -3.78
N ILE A 68 43.42 3.54 -4.37
CA ILE A 68 42.30 2.66 -4.73
C ILE A 68 42.71 1.72 -5.86
N MET A 69 43.36 2.24 -6.91
CA MET A 69 43.81 1.41 -8.05
C MET A 69 44.82 0.35 -7.61
N SER A 70 45.76 0.68 -6.72
CA SER A 70 46.71 -0.30 -6.17
C SER A 70 46.04 -1.29 -5.21
N SER A 71 44.99 -0.90 -4.47
CA SER A 71 44.24 -1.85 -3.60
C SER A 71 43.41 -2.89 -4.38
N ARG A 72 43.02 -2.58 -5.62
CA ARG A 72 42.33 -3.54 -6.51
C ARG A 72 43.30 -4.49 -7.21
N VAL A 73 44.53 -4.03 -7.43
CA VAL A 73 45.63 -4.86 -7.92
C VAL A 73 46.30 -5.48 -6.71
N SER A 74 45.71 -6.54 -6.17
CA SER A 74 46.26 -7.27 -5.01
C SER A 74 47.73 -7.64 -5.29
N PRO A 75 48.73 -7.02 -4.63
CA PRO A 75 50.08 -7.56 -4.68
C PRO A 75 50.11 -8.82 -3.78
N PRO A 76 50.89 -9.86 -4.13
CA PRO A 76 51.20 -10.90 -3.16
C PRO A 76 51.84 -10.24 -1.93
N ALA A 77 51.46 -10.70 -0.75
CA ALA A 77 51.96 -10.20 0.51
C ALA A 77 53.49 -10.27 0.54
N THR A 78 54.14 -9.10 0.51
CA THR A 78 55.54 -8.95 0.88
C THR A 78 55.63 -7.74 1.79
N GLU A 79 55.72 -8.06 3.07
CA GLU A 79 56.62 -7.51 4.08
C GLU A 79 57.12 -6.06 3.91
N SER A 80 56.83 -5.28 4.96
CA SER A 80 57.65 -4.22 5.56
C SER A 80 58.97 -3.85 4.88
N ASP A 81 59.12 -2.58 4.45
CA ASP A 81 60.36 -1.82 4.62
C ASP A 81 60.08 -0.32 4.42
N THR A 82 60.15 0.47 5.50
CA THR A 82 61.24 1.43 5.77
C THR A 82 61.22 2.70 4.92
N GLN A 83 60.72 3.74 5.58
CA GLN A 83 60.98 5.16 5.33
C GLN A 83 62.48 5.49 5.39
N PRO A 84 62.97 6.43 4.57
CA PRO A 84 64.14 7.23 4.93
C PRO A 84 63.81 8.71 5.19
N PRO A 85 64.63 9.40 6.00
CA PRO A 85 64.32 10.69 6.63
C PRO A 85 65.00 11.89 5.93
N SER A 86 64.79 13.10 6.51
CA SER A 86 65.56 14.36 6.40
C SER A 86 64.73 15.52 5.79
N LYS A 87 64.59 16.73 6.36
CA LYS A 87 65.30 17.49 7.41
C LYS A 87 64.33 18.50 8.08
N PRO A 88 64.53 18.91 9.36
CA PRO A 88 63.76 20.00 9.97
C PRO A 88 64.33 21.38 9.58
N SER A 89 63.53 22.21 8.91
CA SER A 89 63.81 23.64 8.67
C SER A 89 63.01 24.47 9.66
N LEU A 90 63.69 25.31 10.44
CA LEU A 90 63.10 26.25 11.38
C LEU A 90 62.80 27.56 10.65
N GLU A 91 61.69 27.61 9.91
CA GLU A 91 61.06 28.87 9.54
C GLU A 91 59.80 29.06 10.40
N PRO A 92 59.68 30.16 11.17
CA PRO A 92 58.45 30.52 11.84
C PRO A 92 57.34 30.71 10.79
N GLY A 93 56.41 29.76 10.76
CA GLY A 93 55.43 29.63 9.68
C GLY A 93 54.37 30.73 9.61
N GLU A 94 53.73 30.76 8.45
CA GLU A 94 52.58 31.56 8.00
C GLU A 94 51.39 31.60 8.99
N TRP A 95 51.39 30.70 9.97
CA TRP A 95 50.45 30.67 11.08
C TRP A 95 50.60 31.88 12.03
N MET A 96 51.73 32.58 12.04
CA MET A 96 51.89 33.75 12.91
C MET A 96 51.07 34.97 12.45
N ASN A 97 50.62 34.98 11.19
CA ASN A 97 49.81 36.07 10.61
C ASN A 97 48.32 36.04 11.00
N HIS A 98 47.84 34.98 11.67
CA HIS A 98 46.45 34.91 12.15
C HIS A 98 46.29 35.20 13.64
N LEU A 99 47.38 35.54 14.34
CA LEU A 99 47.36 35.80 15.78
C LEU A 99 47.08 37.26 16.15
N PHE A 100 47.02 38.18 15.18
CA PHE A 100 46.74 39.61 15.42
C PHE A 100 45.76 40.17 14.39
N PRO A 101 44.43 40.03 14.59
CA PRO A 101 43.47 40.75 13.78
C PRO A 101 43.53 42.27 14.06
N PRO A 102 43.66 43.13 13.05
CA PRO A 102 43.55 44.58 13.25
C PRO A 102 42.10 44.96 13.54
N THR A 103 41.82 45.37 14.78
CA THR A 103 40.55 46.01 15.16
C THR A 103 40.54 47.49 14.79
N SER A 104 39.54 47.90 14.02
CA SER A 104 38.97 49.25 14.03
C SER A 104 37.51 49.22 13.56
N PRO A 105 36.55 49.80 14.30
CA PRO A 105 35.22 50.15 13.79
C PRO A 105 35.25 51.56 13.17
N PRO A 106 34.25 51.97 12.36
CA PRO A 106 33.12 52.68 12.98
C PRO A 106 31.73 52.44 12.32
N ALA A 107 30.71 52.86 13.06
CA ALA A 107 29.28 52.73 12.82
C ALA A 107 28.76 53.21 11.45
N THR A 108 27.78 52.50 10.89
CA THR A 108 26.79 53.03 9.93
C THR A 108 25.54 52.12 9.83
N SER A 109 24.38 52.71 10.13
CA SER A 109 22.97 52.31 9.88
C SER A 109 22.59 50.83 9.72
N PHE A 110 22.43 50.08 10.82
CA PHE A 110 21.76 48.77 10.81
C PHE A 110 20.22 48.83 10.89
N GLY A 111 19.61 50.02 10.98
CA GLY A 111 18.15 50.19 11.07
C GLY A 111 17.39 49.82 9.79
N TRP A 112 17.96 50.12 8.61
CA TRP A 112 17.31 49.83 7.33
C TRP A 112 17.37 48.34 6.94
N ALA A 113 18.44 47.64 7.35
CA ALA A 113 18.59 46.21 7.10
C ALA A 113 17.55 45.39 7.87
N LEU A 114 17.24 45.75 9.12
CA LEU A 114 16.20 45.09 9.92
C LEU A 114 14.80 45.30 9.32
N GLY A 115 14.52 46.51 8.82
CA GLY A 115 13.26 46.84 8.15
C GLY A 115 13.03 46.03 6.87
N MET A 116 14.07 45.86 6.04
CA MET A 116 13.98 45.04 4.82
C MET A 116 13.73 43.57 5.12
N VAL A 117 14.36 43.02 6.17
CA VAL A 117 14.12 41.63 6.58
C VAL A 117 12.67 41.42 7.02
N ILE A 118 12.11 42.34 7.84
CA ILE A 118 10.71 42.27 8.28
C ILE A 118 9.77 42.39 7.07
N PHE A 119 10.05 43.29 6.14
CA PHE A 119 9.24 43.48 4.94
C PHE A 119 9.23 42.23 4.04
N VAL A 120 10.39 41.60 3.85
CA VAL A 120 10.50 40.33 3.11
C VAL A 120 9.71 39.22 3.82
N VAL A 121 9.79 39.12 5.15
CA VAL A 121 9.02 38.12 5.92
C VAL A 121 7.52 38.36 5.77
N LEU A 122 7.04 39.61 5.83
CA LEU A 122 5.62 39.92 5.61
C LEU A 122 5.18 39.60 4.19
N ILE A 123 6.00 39.89 3.18
CA ILE A 123 5.72 39.51 1.79
C ILE A 123 5.62 37.99 1.65
N VAL A 124 6.56 37.24 2.24
CA VAL A 124 6.54 35.77 2.21
C VAL A 124 5.29 35.23 2.91
N LEU A 125 4.90 35.77 4.07
CA LEU A 125 3.69 35.34 4.77
C LEU A 125 2.41 35.67 4.01
N VAL A 126 2.32 36.85 3.39
CA VAL A 126 1.17 37.23 2.56
C VAL A 126 1.10 36.36 1.30
N PHE A 127 2.24 36.15 0.62
CA PHE A 127 2.31 35.30 -0.55
C PHE A 127 1.97 33.84 -0.21
N PHE A 128 2.50 33.32 0.89
CA PHE A 128 2.22 31.97 1.36
C PHE A 128 0.77 31.82 1.84
N GLY A 129 0.21 32.84 2.50
CA GLY A 129 -1.20 32.89 2.87
C GLY A 129 -2.12 32.89 1.65
N TRP A 130 -1.75 33.64 0.60
CA TRP A 130 -2.49 33.66 -0.66
C TRP A 130 -2.39 32.31 -1.40
N ASN A 131 -1.18 31.77 -1.54
CA ASN A 131 -0.92 30.48 -2.18
C ASN A 131 -1.57 29.30 -1.42
N SER A 132 -1.63 29.39 -0.09
CA SER A 132 -2.36 28.43 0.75
C SER A 132 -3.88 28.62 0.63
N SER A 133 -4.36 29.85 0.50
CA SER A 133 -5.79 30.12 0.34
C SER A 133 -6.34 29.57 -0.98
N THR A 134 -5.54 29.54 -2.05
CA THR A 134 -5.92 28.92 -3.33
C THR A 134 -5.88 27.39 -3.26
N GLN A 135 -5.03 26.80 -2.43
CA GLN A 135 -5.02 25.34 -2.22
C GLN A 135 -6.28 24.84 -1.50
N LYS A 136 -6.81 25.61 -0.53
CA LYS A 136 -8.02 25.21 0.22
C LYS A 136 -9.26 25.06 -0.67
N THR A 137 -9.37 25.83 -1.75
CA THR A 137 -10.51 25.72 -2.67
C THR A 137 -10.45 24.44 -3.52
N GLU A 138 -9.26 24.02 -3.93
CA GLU A 138 -9.06 22.76 -4.68
C GLU A 138 -9.35 21.53 -3.81
N ASP A 139 -8.95 21.56 -2.54
CA ASP A 139 -9.19 20.44 -1.63
C ASP A 139 -10.67 20.31 -1.25
N MET A 140 -11.42 21.43 -1.21
CA MET A 140 -12.87 21.39 -0.98
C MET A 140 -13.61 20.72 -2.14
N GLU A 141 -13.15 20.94 -3.39
CA GLU A 141 -13.69 20.29 -4.57
C GLU A 141 -13.41 18.77 -4.56
N LYS A 142 -12.20 18.36 -4.18
CA LYS A 142 -11.86 16.93 -4.01
C LYS A 142 -12.69 16.26 -2.92
N LEU A 143 -12.94 16.93 -1.80
CA LEU A 143 -13.81 16.42 -0.74
C LEU A 143 -15.25 16.25 -1.23
N ALA A 144 -15.77 17.23 -1.99
CA ALA A 144 -17.09 17.11 -2.62
C ALA A 144 -17.15 15.95 -3.61
N GLN A 145 -16.08 15.71 -4.37
CA GLN A 145 -15.97 14.59 -5.32
C GLN A 145 -15.86 13.22 -4.61
N LEU A 146 -15.11 13.14 -3.50
CA LEU A 146 -15.06 11.92 -2.69
C LEU A 146 -16.40 11.62 -2.04
N GLN A 147 -17.10 12.66 -1.58
CA GLN A 147 -18.43 12.50 -1.01
C GLN A 147 -19.45 12.05 -2.06
N SER A 148 -19.39 12.56 -3.29
CA SER A 148 -20.26 12.10 -4.37
C SER A 148 -19.95 10.65 -4.77
N HIS A 149 -18.68 10.26 -4.82
CA HIS A 149 -18.30 8.86 -5.04
C HIS A 149 -18.76 7.94 -3.90
N ALA A 150 -18.62 8.36 -2.64
CA ALA A 150 -19.14 7.61 -1.50
C ALA A 150 -20.66 7.41 -1.62
N GLN A 151 -21.39 8.46 -2.01
CA GLN A 151 -22.83 8.39 -2.23
C GLN A 151 -23.23 7.48 -3.40
N GLU A 152 -22.44 7.48 -4.48
CA GLU A 152 -22.62 6.58 -5.61
C GLU A 152 -22.38 5.10 -5.23
N THR A 153 -21.38 4.83 -4.38
CA THR A 153 -21.16 3.46 -3.87
C THR A 153 -22.28 3.01 -2.94
N ALA A 154 -22.79 3.91 -2.10
CA ALA A 154 -23.91 3.61 -1.22
C ALA A 154 -25.19 3.28 -2.01
N SER A 155 -25.48 4.03 -3.08
CA SER A 155 -26.65 3.73 -3.92
C SER A 155 -26.50 2.39 -4.65
N LYS A 156 -25.30 2.06 -5.15
CA LYS A 156 -25.00 0.74 -5.75
C LYS A 156 -25.17 -0.42 -4.77
N LEU A 157 -24.79 -0.24 -3.51
CA LEU A 157 -24.98 -1.27 -2.48
C LEU A 157 -26.47 -1.52 -2.20
N VAL A 158 -27.26 -0.46 -2.12
CA VAL A 158 -28.72 -0.57 -1.91
C VAL A 158 -29.39 -1.25 -3.10
N THR A 159 -29.02 -0.92 -4.34
CA THR A 159 -29.60 -1.57 -5.52
C THR A 159 -29.24 -3.04 -5.61
N LEU A 160 -27.98 -3.42 -5.31
CA LEU A 160 -27.57 -4.83 -5.26
C LEU A 160 -28.30 -5.60 -4.15
N GLN A 161 -28.45 -4.99 -2.97
CA GLN A 161 -29.21 -5.59 -1.87
C GLN A 161 -30.67 -5.84 -2.28
N GLN A 162 -31.27 -4.89 -3.00
CA GLN A 162 -32.64 -5.03 -3.50
C GLN A 162 -32.78 -6.14 -4.55
N GLN A 163 -31.81 -6.27 -5.45
CA GLN A 163 -31.77 -7.39 -6.41
C GLN A 163 -31.62 -8.74 -5.71
N LEU A 164 -30.84 -8.83 -4.63
CA LEU A 164 -30.72 -10.06 -3.86
C LEU A 164 -32.02 -10.42 -3.14
N SER A 165 -32.74 -9.45 -2.58
CA SER A 165 -34.06 -9.72 -1.98
C SER A 165 -35.09 -10.19 -3.01
N GLU A 166 -35.11 -9.59 -4.19
CA GLU A 166 -36.03 -9.99 -5.27
C GLU A 166 -35.72 -11.41 -5.76
N ARG A 167 -34.44 -11.77 -5.92
CA ARG A 167 -34.02 -13.14 -6.25
C ARG A 167 -34.40 -14.13 -5.15
N ALA A 168 -34.30 -13.75 -3.88
CA ALA A 168 -34.69 -14.61 -2.76
C ALA A 168 -36.20 -14.88 -2.75
N GLU A 169 -37.02 -13.85 -3.02
CA GLU A 169 -38.47 -13.98 -3.12
C GLU A 169 -38.89 -14.88 -4.30
N LEU A 170 -38.27 -14.70 -5.48
CA LEU A 170 -38.49 -15.58 -6.63
C LEU A 170 -38.10 -17.04 -6.34
N LEU A 171 -37.00 -17.26 -5.62
CA LEU A 171 -36.59 -18.61 -5.20
C LEU A 171 -37.58 -19.22 -4.18
N ALA A 172 -38.14 -18.42 -3.27
CA ALA A 172 -39.17 -18.87 -2.35
C ALA A 172 -40.46 -19.24 -3.10
N GLN A 173 -40.90 -18.39 -4.03
CA GLN A 173 -42.10 -18.64 -4.83
C GLN A 173 -41.97 -19.89 -5.71
N THR A 174 -40.83 -20.08 -6.36
CA THR A 174 -40.58 -21.30 -7.17
C THR A 174 -40.50 -22.56 -6.31
N ARG A 175 -39.97 -22.46 -5.09
CA ARG A 175 -39.98 -23.56 -4.11
C ARG A 175 -41.40 -23.91 -3.67
N GLU A 176 -42.23 -22.91 -3.38
CA GLU A 176 -43.63 -23.11 -2.98
C GLU A 176 -44.44 -23.75 -4.11
N GLU A 177 -44.28 -23.30 -5.36
CA GLU A 177 -44.94 -23.91 -6.51
C GLU A 177 -44.50 -25.38 -6.69
N LEU A 178 -43.19 -25.68 -6.56
CA LEU A 178 -42.71 -27.06 -6.60
C LEU A 178 -43.31 -27.92 -5.48
N GLN A 179 -43.41 -27.40 -4.25
CA GLN A 179 -44.04 -28.12 -3.15
C GLN A 179 -45.53 -28.38 -3.39
N ARG A 180 -46.23 -27.39 -3.96
CA ARG A 180 -47.64 -27.53 -4.31
C ARG A 180 -47.85 -28.61 -5.39
N ARG A 181 -47.04 -28.59 -6.44
CA ARG A 181 -47.08 -29.62 -7.51
C ARG A 181 -46.74 -31.01 -6.97
N MET A 182 -45.80 -31.11 -6.03
CA MET A 182 -45.50 -32.39 -5.37
C MET A 182 -46.68 -32.91 -4.54
N ALA A 183 -47.40 -32.03 -3.82
CA ALA A 183 -48.58 -32.41 -3.08
C ALA A 183 -49.74 -32.85 -4.01
N GLU A 184 -49.97 -32.13 -5.11
CA GLU A 184 -50.96 -32.51 -6.13
C GLU A 184 -50.64 -33.88 -6.76
N LEU A 185 -49.35 -34.15 -7.06
CA LEU A 185 -48.93 -35.44 -7.59
C LEU A 185 -49.11 -36.59 -6.58
N ALA A 186 -48.88 -36.33 -5.28
CA ALA A 186 -49.13 -37.31 -4.24
C ALA A 186 -50.62 -37.66 -4.13
N GLU A 187 -51.49 -36.65 -4.16
CA GLU A 187 -52.94 -36.84 -4.14
C GLU A 187 -53.43 -37.64 -5.37
N ILE A 188 -52.96 -37.28 -6.57
CA ILE A 188 -53.32 -38.02 -7.80
C ILE A 188 -52.84 -39.48 -7.73
N LYS A 189 -51.65 -39.72 -7.16
CA LYS A 189 -51.12 -41.07 -6.98
C LYS A 189 -52.01 -41.87 -6.02
N ASP A 190 -52.45 -41.30 -4.91
CA ASP A 190 -53.33 -41.97 -3.96
C ASP A 190 -54.70 -42.27 -4.59
N GLN A 191 -55.24 -41.36 -5.41
CA GLN A 191 -56.46 -41.62 -6.20
C GLN A 191 -56.30 -42.77 -7.20
N LEU A 192 -55.14 -42.87 -7.86
CA LEU A 192 -54.83 -43.98 -8.76
C LEU A 192 -54.75 -45.32 -8.02
N ILE A 193 -54.08 -45.36 -6.86
CA ILE A 193 -54.01 -46.56 -6.02
C ILE A 193 -55.41 -47.00 -5.56
N GLN A 194 -56.25 -46.03 -5.17
CA GLN A 194 -57.61 -46.34 -4.76
C GLN A 194 -58.47 -46.87 -5.91
N ARG A 195 -58.33 -46.29 -7.12
CA ARG A 195 -59.02 -46.78 -8.31
C ARG A 195 -58.54 -48.14 -8.78
N GLU A 196 -57.25 -48.43 -8.64
CA GLU A 196 -56.69 -49.75 -8.88
C GLU A 196 -57.31 -50.79 -7.93
N ALA A 197 -57.40 -50.48 -6.63
CA ALA A 197 -58.04 -51.34 -5.64
C ALA A 197 -59.54 -51.58 -5.91
N GLU A 198 -60.31 -50.54 -6.29
CA GLU A 198 -61.72 -50.68 -6.68
C GLU A 198 -61.90 -51.62 -7.89
N VAL A 199 -61.00 -51.52 -8.89
CA VAL A 199 -61.03 -52.38 -10.08
C VAL A 199 -60.67 -53.83 -9.73
N GLU A 200 -59.67 -54.04 -8.87
CA GLU A 200 -59.34 -55.39 -8.38
C GLU A 200 -60.49 -56.04 -7.61
N GLU A 201 -61.21 -55.27 -6.79
CA GLU A 201 -62.38 -55.76 -6.05
C GLU A 201 -63.52 -56.16 -7.01
N LEU A 202 -63.88 -55.30 -7.97
CA LEU A 202 -64.92 -55.61 -8.97
C LEU A 202 -64.54 -56.85 -9.79
N LYS A 203 -63.27 -57.01 -10.14
CA LYS A 203 -62.76 -58.20 -10.83
C LYS A 203 -62.89 -59.46 -9.99
N ALA A 204 -62.61 -59.39 -8.69
CA ALA A 204 -62.78 -60.50 -7.75
C ALA A 204 -64.26 -60.91 -7.61
N GLN A 205 -65.19 -59.94 -7.54
CA GLN A 205 -66.63 -60.19 -7.50
C GLN A 205 -67.14 -60.88 -8.78
N LEU A 206 -66.70 -60.43 -9.96
CA LEU A 206 -67.05 -61.06 -11.24
C LEU A 206 -66.54 -62.50 -11.34
N ALA A 207 -65.32 -62.77 -10.87
CA ALA A 207 -64.76 -64.13 -10.85
C ALA A 207 -65.57 -65.08 -9.95
N GLN A 208 -66.02 -64.61 -8.77
CA GLN A 208 -66.88 -65.39 -7.88
C GLN A 208 -68.27 -65.66 -8.49
N GLY A 209 -68.89 -64.66 -9.13
CA GLY A 209 -70.17 -64.80 -9.80
C GLY A 209 -70.14 -65.80 -10.97
N SER A 210 -69.05 -65.80 -11.74
CA SER A 210 -68.86 -66.74 -12.87
C SER A 210 -68.69 -68.20 -12.42
N GLY A 211 -67.98 -68.44 -11.30
CA GLY A 211 -67.83 -69.78 -10.74
C GLY A 211 -69.14 -70.39 -10.21
N ARG A 212 -70.12 -69.57 -9.82
CA ARG A 212 -71.40 -70.04 -9.27
C ARG A 212 -72.43 -70.41 -10.35
N SER A 213 -72.25 -69.96 -11.60
CA SER A 213 -73.20 -70.23 -12.70
C SER A 213 -72.94 -71.53 -13.47
N THR A 214 -71.89 -72.29 -13.15
CA THR A 214 -71.52 -73.53 -13.87
C THR A 214 -72.00 -74.83 -13.22
N HIS A 215 -72.88 -74.77 -12.23
CA HIS A 215 -73.44 -75.97 -11.59
C HIS A 215 -74.95 -76.10 -11.83
N ILE A 216 -75.33 -76.66 -12.99
CA ILE A 216 -76.66 -77.26 -13.24
C ILE A 216 -76.41 -78.61 -13.92
N PRO A 217 -76.82 -79.72 -13.29
CA PRO A 217 -77.87 -80.56 -13.87
C PRO A 217 -79.19 -80.47 -13.10
#